data_AF-U7QHH6-F1
#
_entry.id   AF-U7QHH6-F1
#
_cell.length_a   1.000
_cell.length_b   1.000
_cell.length_c   1.000
_cell.angle_alpha   90.00
_cell.angle_beta   90.00
_cell.angle_gamma   90.00
#
_symmetry.space_group_name_H-M   'P 1'
#
loop_
_entity.id
_entity.type
_entity.pdbx_description
1 polymer ?
#
loop_
_entity_poly.entity_id
_entity_poly.type
_entity_poly.pdbx_seq_one_letter_code
_entity_poly.pdbx_strand_id
1 'polypeptide(L)'
;MTQQNSHQIWKGFHWSFFVNIQGLIICLSRFEKHLTSGNLSQAQIELKTATDLMLASGAAMSLAGSFSRDEYEEYIRPTMAPPHVKSADFSGLMSWDHAWLMQIWKRLRPLFQQLPTPLQPEHKRFVQAYFELATAHKAVCEKFGGEETGSLRFDRGNALKTLDKFARSRSQQLDPAHRTQGCPFHQNKSI
;
A
#
# COMPACT_ATOMS: atom_id res chain seq x y z
N MET A 1 -1.68 -20.51 -16.82
CA MET A 1 -0.25 -20.36 -17.18
C MET A 1 0.49 -21.60 -16.69
N THR A 2 1.81 -21.74 -16.81
CA THR A 2 2.55 -22.83 -16.12
C THR A 2 2.84 -22.44 -14.67
N GLN A 3 3.00 -23.40 -13.75
CA GLN A 3 3.39 -23.18 -12.35
C GLN A 3 4.58 -22.21 -12.21
N GLN A 4 5.62 -22.41 -13.03
CA GLN A 4 6.83 -21.59 -13.04
C GLN A 4 6.53 -20.11 -13.34
N ASN A 5 5.53 -19.84 -14.21
CA ASN A 5 5.13 -18.50 -14.58
C ASN A 5 4.40 -17.77 -13.42
N SER A 6 3.46 -18.44 -12.74
CA SER A 6 2.74 -17.85 -11.60
C SER A 6 3.68 -17.49 -10.45
N HIS A 7 4.66 -18.34 -10.15
CA HIS A 7 5.69 -18.04 -9.15
C HIS A 7 6.57 -16.85 -9.52
N GLN A 8 6.99 -16.77 -10.79
CA GLN A 8 7.80 -15.66 -11.29
C GLN A 8 7.03 -14.34 -11.23
N ILE A 9 5.76 -14.33 -11.64
CA ILE A 9 4.86 -13.18 -11.52
C ILE A 9 4.74 -12.75 -10.06
N TRP A 10 4.40 -13.68 -9.16
CA TRP A 10 4.21 -13.37 -7.74
C TRP A 10 5.49 -12.79 -7.14
N LYS A 11 6.65 -13.46 -7.31
CA LYS A 11 7.94 -12.97 -6.75
C LYS A 11 8.36 -11.64 -7.37
N GLY A 12 8.31 -11.53 -8.69
CA GLY A 12 8.79 -10.37 -9.44
C GLY A 12 8.07 -9.10 -9.03
N PHE A 13 6.74 -9.14 -8.97
CA PHE A 13 5.95 -7.95 -8.61
C PHE A 13 5.94 -7.65 -7.11
N HIS A 14 6.15 -8.66 -6.23
CA HIS A 14 6.45 -8.38 -4.82
C HIS A 14 7.79 -7.65 -4.67
N TRP A 15 8.82 -8.02 -5.44
CA TRP A 15 10.08 -7.29 -5.45
C TRP A 15 9.91 -5.86 -5.96
N SER A 16 9.17 -5.66 -7.05
CA SER A 16 8.84 -4.31 -7.54
C SER A 16 8.13 -3.47 -6.47
N PHE A 17 7.17 -4.06 -5.76
CA PHE A 17 6.49 -3.40 -4.64
C PHE A 17 7.47 -2.96 -3.54
N PHE A 18 8.42 -3.81 -3.14
CA PHE A 18 9.41 -3.45 -2.12
C PHE A 18 10.37 -2.35 -2.58
N VAL A 19 10.81 -2.36 -3.83
CA VAL A 19 11.62 -1.27 -4.40
C VAL A 19 10.85 0.05 -4.37
N ASN A 20 9.55 0.03 -4.69
CA ASN A 20 8.71 1.23 -4.59
C ASN A 20 8.56 1.73 -3.14
N ILE A 21 8.47 0.84 -2.16
CA ILE A 21 8.48 1.23 -0.73
C ILE A 21 9.80 1.92 -0.36
N GLN A 22 10.94 1.40 -0.80
CA GLN A 22 12.24 2.02 -0.52
C GLN A 22 12.34 3.42 -1.16
N GLY A 23 11.84 3.57 -2.39
CA GLY A 23 11.69 4.88 -3.02
C GLY A 23 10.80 5.83 -2.21
N LEU A 24 9.64 5.36 -1.74
CA LEU A 24 8.71 6.15 -0.91
C LEU A 24 9.38 6.64 0.37
N ILE A 25 10.14 5.77 1.05
CA ILE A 25 10.91 6.12 2.25
C ILE A 25 11.87 7.27 1.98
N ILE A 26 12.62 7.18 0.88
CA ILE A 26 13.62 8.19 0.50
C ILE A 26 12.93 9.50 0.13
N CYS A 27 11.93 9.47 -0.75
CA CYS A 27 11.22 10.67 -1.20
C CYS A 27 10.51 11.39 -0.06
N LEU A 28 9.82 10.65 0.82
CA LEU A 28 9.12 11.25 1.96
C LEU A 28 10.09 11.84 3.00
N SER A 29 11.28 11.25 3.17
CA SER A 29 12.33 11.81 4.03
C SER A 29 12.93 13.09 3.42
N ARG A 30 13.11 13.14 2.10
CA ARG A 30 13.57 14.35 1.39
C ARG A 30 12.50 15.43 1.37
N PHE A 31 11.24 15.08 1.17
CA PHE A 31 10.09 15.96 1.28
C PHE A 31 10.10 16.68 2.64
N GLU A 32 10.24 15.94 3.74
CA GLU A 32 10.36 16.50 5.09
C GLU A 32 11.49 17.52 5.20
N LYS A 33 12.69 17.16 4.72
CA LYS A 33 13.87 18.04 4.73
C LYS A 33 13.65 19.32 3.90
N HIS A 34 13.09 19.20 2.70
CA HIS A 34 12.85 20.35 1.84
C HIS A 34 11.76 21.26 2.41
N LEU A 35 10.68 20.68 2.93
CA LEU A 35 9.60 21.43 3.55
C LEU A 35 10.09 22.23 4.77
N THR A 36 10.85 21.59 5.67
CA THR A 36 11.41 22.24 6.86
C THR A 36 12.41 23.34 6.54
N SER A 37 13.12 23.24 5.41
CA SER A 37 14.05 24.27 4.92
C SER A 37 13.38 25.34 4.05
N GLY A 38 12.05 25.32 3.89
CA GLY A 38 11.32 26.28 3.04
C GLY A 38 11.51 26.11 1.53
N ASN A 39 12.14 25.01 1.10
CA ASN A 39 12.41 24.69 -0.31
C ASN A 39 11.15 24.09 -0.98
N LEU A 40 10.11 24.89 -1.13
CA LEU A 40 8.78 24.41 -1.55
C LEU A 40 8.78 23.73 -2.92
N SER A 41 9.58 24.20 -3.88
CA SER A 41 9.68 23.57 -5.20
C SER A 41 10.23 22.14 -5.13
N GLN A 42 11.27 21.91 -4.33
CA GLN A 42 11.84 20.58 -4.13
C GLN A 42 10.90 19.68 -3.32
N ALA A 43 10.23 20.23 -2.31
CA ALA A 43 9.19 19.50 -1.58
C ALA A 43 8.06 19.06 -2.52
N GLN A 44 7.64 19.91 -3.46
CA GLN A 44 6.62 19.56 -4.45
C GLN A 44 7.07 18.39 -5.34
N ILE A 45 8.32 18.41 -5.82
CA ILE A 45 8.89 17.33 -6.64
C ILE A 45 8.86 16.02 -5.86
N GLU A 46 9.36 16.01 -4.63
CA GLU A 46 9.41 14.78 -3.82
C GLU A 46 8.02 14.23 -3.49
N LEU A 47 7.02 15.09 -3.26
CA LEU A 47 5.65 14.66 -3.01
C LEU A 47 4.96 14.10 -4.28
N LYS A 48 5.25 14.69 -5.45
CA LYS A 48 4.82 14.16 -6.74
C LYS A 48 5.47 12.79 -7.00
N THR A 49 6.78 12.66 -6.77
CA THR A 49 7.47 11.37 -6.92
C THR A 49 6.93 10.32 -5.96
N ALA A 50 6.64 10.69 -4.72
CA ALA A 50 5.98 9.79 -3.76
C ALA A 50 4.59 9.36 -4.24
N THR A 51 3.84 10.24 -4.91
CA THR A 51 2.56 9.90 -5.53
C THR A 51 2.74 8.85 -6.63
N ASP A 52 3.67 9.08 -7.54
CA ASP A 52 3.95 8.17 -8.67
C ASP A 52 4.40 6.78 -8.16
N LEU A 53 5.22 6.72 -7.10
CA LEU A 53 5.64 5.47 -6.45
C LEU A 53 4.50 4.75 -5.71
N MET A 54 3.56 5.48 -5.13
CA MET A 54 2.36 4.91 -4.50
C MET A 54 1.47 4.24 -5.55
N LEU A 55 1.25 4.88 -6.71
CA LEU A 55 0.51 4.32 -7.83
C LEU A 55 1.22 3.08 -8.40
N ALA A 56 2.53 3.15 -8.58
CA ALA A 56 3.35 2.02 -9.02
C ALA A 56 3.27 0.84 -8.04
N SER A 57 3.19 1.13 -6.73
CA SER A 57 2.97 0.10 -5.70
C SER A 57 1.62 -0.59 -5.86
N GLY A 58 0.56 0.16 -6.17
CA GLY A 58 -0.77 -0.40 -6.45
C GLY A 58 -0.78 -1.29 -7.69
N ALA A 59 -0.16 -0.83 -8.77
CA ALA A 59 -0.01 -1.61 -10.00
C ALA A 59 0.79 -2.91 -9.76
N ALA A 60 1.89 -2.83 -8.99
CA ALA A 60 2.68 -4.00 -8.63
C ALA A 60 1.85 -5.02 -7.84
N MET A 61 1.02 -4.58 -6.88
CA MET A 61 0.12 -5.49 -6.16
C MET A 61 -0.87 -6.19 -7.09
N SER A 62 -1.53 -5.44 -7.98
CA SER A 62 -2.47 -6.02 -8.96
C SER A 62 -1.80 -7.05 -9.87
N LEU A 63 -0.59 -6.75 -10.36
CA LEU A 63 0.18 -7.64 -11.22
C LEU A 63 0.70 -8.88 -10.47
N ALA A 64 1.07 -8.73 -9.19
CA ALA A 64 1.45 -9.85 -8.32
C ALA A 64 0.32 -10.86 -8.10
N GLY A 65 -0.93 -10.48 -8.34
CA GLY A 65 -2.11 -11.33 -8.26
C GLY A 65 -2.75 -11.63 -9.63
N SER A 66 -2.02 -11.50 -10.74
CA SER A 66 -2.56 -11.62 -12.11
C SER A 66 -2.79 -13.05 -12.62
N PHE A 67 -2.82 -14.05 -11.73
CA PHE A 67 -3.12 -15.46 -11.99
C PHE A 67 -4.42 -15.91 -11.28
N SER A 68 -4.93 -17.10 -11.57
CA SER A 68 -6.19 -17.61 -11.01
C SER A 68 -6.11 -17.94 -9.50
N ARG A 69 -7.28 -18.10 -8.85
CA ARG A 69 -7.36 -18.56 -7.45
C ARG A 69 -6.81 -19.98 -7.30
N ASP A 70 -7.06 -20.86 -8.27
CA ASP A 70 -6.56 -22.24 -8.26
C ASP A 70 -5.02 -22.24 -8.32
N GLU A 71 -4.43 -21.45 -9.22
CA GLU A 71 -2.96 -21.28 -9.28
C GLU A 71 -2.39 -20.70 -7.97
N TYR A 72 -3.13 -19.83 -7.28
CA TYR A 72 -2.72 -19.31 -5.98
C TYR A 72 -2.69 -20.40 -4.90
N GLU A 73 -3.77 -21.17 -4.75
CA GLU A 73 -3.87 -22.21 -3.72
C GLU A 73 -2.95 -23.40 -4.00
N GLU A 74 -2.81 -23.81 -5.26
CA GLU A 74 -2.01 -24.97 -5.64
C GLU A 74 -0.50 -24.67 -5.64
N TYR A 75 -0.10 -23.50 -6.14
CA TYR A 75 1.32 -23.20 -6.37
C TYR A 75 1.86 -22.15 -5.40
N ILE A 76 1.16 -21.04 -5.18
CA ILE A 76 1.74 -19.89 -4.46
C ILE A 76 1.64 -20.04 -2.94
N ARG A 77 0.43 -20.26 -2.42
CA ARG A 77 0.14 -20.30 -0.98
C ARG A 77 0.97 -21.34 -0.22
N PRO A 78 1.20 -22.57 -0.74
CA PRO A 78 2.03 -23.55 -0.05
C PRO A 78 3.46 -23.08 0.18
N THR A 79 4.01 -22.25 -0.73
CA THR A 79 5.37 -21.70 -0.58
C THR A 79 5.50 -20.63 0.50
N MET A 80 4.38 -20.11 1.00
CA MET A 80 4.30 -19.16 2.11
C MET A 80 3.93 -19.82 3.44
N ALA A 81 3.90 -21.16 3.50
CA ALA A 81 3.66 -21.93 4.71
C ALA A 81 4.88 -22.81 5.07
N PRO A 82 4.99 -23.29 6.33
CA PRO A 82 5.99 -24.30 6.68
C PRO A 82 5.86 -25.56 5.78
N PRO A 83 7.00 -26.19 5.39
CA PRO A 83 8.37 -25.91 5.81
C PRO A 83 9.10 -24.83 4.99
N HIS A 84 8.47 -24.24 3.98
CA HIS A 84 9.12 -23.28 3.07
C HIS A 84 9.44 -21.94 3.73
N VAL A 85 8.69 -21.57 4.76
CA VAL A 85 8.97 -20.42 5.64
C VAL A 85 9.02 -20.85 7.10
N LYS A 86 9.79 -20.12 7.91
CA LYS A 86 9.97 -20.43 9.34
C LYS A 86 8.74 -20.14 10.19
N SER A 87 7.88 -19.21 9.76
CA SER A 87 6.71 -18.78 10.53
C SER A 87 5.42 -19.10 9.79
N ALA A 88 4.43 -19.58 10.54
CA ALA A 88 3.08 -19.82 10.01
C ALA A 88 2.32 -18.51 9.70
N ASP A 89 2.73 -17.38 10.28
CA ASP A 89 2.05 -16.09 10.16
C ASP A 89 2.67 -15.13 9.11
N PHE A 90 3.36 -15.68 8.10
CA PHE A 90 4.07 -14.92 7.07
C PHE A 90 3.18 -13.80 6.49
N SER A 91 3.68 -12.57 6.55
CA SER A 91 2.94 -11.40 6.12
C SER A 91 3.87 -10.31 5.64
N GLY A 92 3.47 -9.58 4.59
CA GLY A 92 4.17 -8.38 4.13
C GLY A 92 4.29 -7.29 5.21
N LEU A 93 3.44 -7.33 6.26
CA LEU A 93 3.56 -6.46 7.44
C LEU A 93 4.83 -6.66 8.25
N MET A 94 5.50 -7.82 8.11
CA MET A 94 6.74 -8.14 8.81
C MET A 94 7.96 -7.49 8.15
N SER A 95 7.80 -6.85 6.99
CA SER A 95 8.90 -6.15 6.33
C SER A 95 9.36 -4.94 7.16
N TRP A 96 10.68 -4.87 7.38
CA TRP A 96 11.33 -3.73 8.04
C TRP A 96 11.05 -2.41 7.31
N ASP A 97 11.11 -2.43 5.97
CA ASP A 97 10.85 -1.24 5.14
C ASP A 97 9.41 -0.75 5.32
N HIS A 98 8.44 -1.67 5.35
CA HIS A 98 7.05 -1.31 5.61
C HIS A 98 6.89 -0.68 7.00
N ALA A 99 7.48 -1.29 8.05
CA ALA A 99 7.44 -0.74 9.40
C ALA A 99 8.08 0.67 9.47
N TRP A 100 9.18 0.87 8.77
CA TRP A 100 9.86 2.17 8.67
C TRP A 100 9.02 3.22 7.95
N LEU A 101 8.38 2.86 6.83
CA LEU A 101 7.46 3.73 6.11
C LEU A 101 6.31 4.22 7.00
N MET A 102 5.75 3.35 7.84
CA MET A 102 4.71 3.74 8.80
C MET A 102 5.22 4.75 9.84
N GLN A 103 6.48 4.64 10.28
CA GLN A 103 7.08 5.63 11.18
C GLN A 103 7.24 6.99 10.50
N ILE A 104 7.65 7.00 9.22
CA ILE A 104 7.74 8.24 8.43
C ILE A 104 6.36 8.89 8.31
N TRP A 105 5.30 8.13 7.99
CA TRP A 105 3.95 8.68 7.87
C TRP A 105 3.46 9.28 9.19
N LYS A 106 3.71 8.58 10.31
CA LYS A 106 3.41 9.10 11.64
C LYS A 106 4.14 10.41 11.93
N ARG A 107 5.42 10.52 11.54
CA ARG A 107 6.24 11.72 11.71
C ARG A 107 5.80 12.88 10.81
N LEU A 108 5.36 12.59 9.59
CA LEU A 108 4.89 13.59 8.63
C LEU A 108 3.48 14.12 8.93
N ARG A 109 2.68 13.41 9.72
CA ARG A 109 1.30 13.82 10.09
C ARG A 109 1.17 15.30 10.47
N PRO A 110 1.93 15.86 11.45
CA PRO A 110 1.83 17.29 11.78
C PRO A 110 2.17 18.21 10.59
N LEU A 111 3.09 17.83 9.71
CA LEU A 111 3.45 18.60 8.52
C LEU A 111 2.31 18.61 7.49
N PHE A 112 1.62 17.49 7.29
CA PHE A 112 0.43 17.44 6.44
C PHE A 112 -0.72 18.29 6.99
N GLN A 113 -0.86 18.37 8.32
CA GLN A 113 -1.87 19.23 8.95
C GLN A 113 -1.60 20.72 8.69
N GLN A 114 -0.34 21.13 8.65
CA GLN A 114 0.07 22.53 8.46
C GLN A 114 0.67 22.80 7.08
N LEU A 115 0.29 21.99 6.09
CA LEU A 115 0.93 22.03 4.77
C LEU A 115 0.69 23.37 4.06
N PRO A 116 1.75 24.04 3.54
CA PRO A 116 1.63 25.27 2.76
C PRO A 116 0.70 25.12 1.56
N THR A 117 -0.07 26.17 1.26
CA THR A 117 -1.04 26.20 0.14
C THR A 117 -0.48 25.70 -1.19
N PRO A 118 0.75 26.07 -1.62
CA PRO A 118 1.31 25.58 -2.89
C PRO A 118 1.45 24.05 -2.99
N LEU A 119 1.55 23.34 -1.87
CA LEU A 119 1.74 21.89 -1.83
C LEU A 119 0.43 21.10 -1.68
N GLN A 120 -0.68 21.78 -1.38
CA GLN A 120 -1.97 21.11 -1.17
C GLN A 120 -2.47 20.30 -2.38
N PRO A 121 -2.30 20.75 -3.65
CA PRO A 121 -2.70 19.95 -4.81
C PRO A 121 -1.96 18.61 -4.90
N GLU A 122 -0.63 18.60 -4.71
CA GLU A 122 0.14 17.35 -4.74
C GLU A 122 -0.14 16.46 -3.54
N HIS A 123 -0.40 17.05 -2.37
CA HIS A 123 -0.82 16.27 -1.19
C HIS A 123 -2.15 15.57 -1.42
N LYS A 124 -3.14 16.24 -2.03
CA LYS A 124 -4.41 15.60 -2.40
C LYS A 124 -4.20 14.42 -3.33
N ARG A 125 -3.32 14.56 -4.34
CA ARG A 125 -2.99 13.47 -5.28
C ARG A 125 -2.28 12.31 -4.57
N PHE A 126 -1.36 12.60 -3.65
CA PHE A 126 -0.68 11.60 -2.85
C PHE A 126 -1.65 10.78 -1.99
N VAL A 127 -2.61 11.44 -1.33
CA VAL A 127 -3.65 10.77 -0.54
C VAL A 127 -4.58 9.94 -1.43
N GLN A 128 -4.94 10.44 -2.61
CA GLN A 128 -5.73 9.66 -3.57
C GLN A 128 -4.98 8.41 -4.03
N ALA A 129 -3.71 8.53 -4.39
CA ALA A 129 -2.88 7.39 -4.78
C ALA A 129 -2.78 6.33 -3.66
N TYR A 130 -2.78 6.76 -2.40
CA TYR A 130 -2.85 5.83 -1.27
C TYR A 130 -4.16 5.02 -1.26
N PHE A 131 -5.30 5.64 -1.55
CA PHE A 131 -6.57 4.93 -1.64
C PHE A 131 -6.61 3.97 -2.83
N GLU A 132 -6.00 4.33 -3.96
CA GLU A 132 -5.86 3.44 -5.11
C GLU A 132 -5.03 2.20 -4.75
N LEU A 133 -3.89 2.38 -4.07
CA LEU A 133 -3.09 1.28 -3.53
C LEU A 133 -3.90 0.40 -2.56
N ALA A 134 -4.62 1.00 -1.62
CA ALA A 134 -5.42 0.26 -0.64
C ALA A 134 -6.53 -0.56 -1.31
N THR A 135 -7.15 0.00 -2.36
CA THR A 135 -8.18 -0.67 -3.16
C THR A 135 -7.60 -1.83 -3.96
N ALA A 136 -6.45 -1.63 -4.61
CA ALA A 136 -5.74 -2.68 -5.34
C ALA A 136 -5.37 -3.85 -4.41
N HIS A 137 -4.85 -3.57 -3.22
CA HIS A 137 -4.54 -4.59 -2.22
C HIS A 137 -5.78 -5.39 -1.80
N LYS A 138 -6.88 -4.70 -1.52
CA LYS A 138 -8.15 -5.33 -1.14
C LYS A 138 -8.68 -6.25 -2.23
N ALA A 139 -8.68 -5.79 -3.48
CA ALA A 139 -9.17 -6.56 -4.63
C ALA A 139 -8.38 -7.86 -4.84
N VAL A 140 -7.05 -7.83 -4.66
CA VAL A 140 -6.21 -9.04 -4.74
C VAL A 140 -6.55 -10.03 -3.61
N CYS A 141 -6.74 -9.54 -2.38
CA CYS A 141 -7.14 -10.40 -1.27
C CYS A 141 -8.53 -10.99 -1.46
N GLU A 142 -9.48 -10.21 -1.98
CA GLU A 142 -10.84 -10.67 -2.30
C GLU A 142 -10.83 -11.79 -3.34
N LYS A 143 -10.07 -11.60 -4.43
CA LYS A 143 -9.87 -12.59 -5.48
C LYS A 143 -9.37 -13.94 -4.95
N PHE A 144 -8.51 -13.93 -3.94
CA PHE A 144 -7.94 -15.14 -3.34
C PHE A 144 -8.70 -15.65 -2.11
N GLY A 145 -9.96 -15.24 -1.94
CA GLY A 145 -10.85 -15.79 -0.91
C GLY A 145 -10.73 -15.14 0.47
N GLY A 146 -10.17 -13.93 0.59
CA GLY A 146 -9.98 -13.23 1.87
C GLY A 146 -11.24 -12.93 2.68
N GLU A 147 -12.44 -13.21 2.15
CA GLU A 147 -13.70 -13.22 2.89
C GLU A 147 -14.00 -14.54 3.61
N GLU A 148 -13.54 -15.66 3.04
CA GLU A 148 -13.84 -17.03 3.43
C GLU A 148 -12.69 -17.67 4.21
N THR A 149 -11.46 -17.41 3.75
CA THR A 149 -10.22 -17.87 4.36
C THR A 149 -9.52 -16.67 5.01
N GLY A 150 -9.13 -16.83 6.27
CA GLY A 150 -8.29 -15.85 6.94
C GLY A 150 -6.99 -15.60 6.18
N SER A 151 -6.34 -14.46 6.44
CA SER A 151 -4.97 -14.25 5.96
C SER A 151 -4.03 -15.28 6.61
N LEU A 152 -2.86 -15.56 6.01
CA LEU A 152 -1.80 -16.38 6.64
C LEU A 152 -1.49 -15.95 8.09
N ARG A 153 -1.65 -14.67 8.42
CA ARG A 153 -1.42 -14.13 9.77
C ARG A 153 -2.60 -14.31 10.74
N PHE A 154 -3.81 -14.49 10.22
CA PHE A 154 -5.04 -14.55 11.00
C PHE A 154 -5.95 -15.62 10.43
N ASP A 155 -5.72 -16.88 10.81
CA ASP A 155 -6.49 -18.05 10.35
C ASP A 155 -8.00 -17.94 10.64
N ARG A 156 -8.38 -17.11 11.63
CA ARG A 156 -9.77 -16.77 11.96
C ARG A 156 -9.98 -15.28 11.80
N GLY A 157 -10.56 -14.85 10.68
CA GLY A 157 -10.95 -13.46 10.46
C GLY A 157 -11.19 -13.13 8.99
N ASN A 158 -11.90 -12.03 8.75
CA ASN A 158 -12.11 -11.51 7.40
C ASN A 158 -10.93 -10.57 7.06
N ALA A 159 -10.09 -10.98 6.12
CA ALA A 159 -8.90 -10.23 5.71
C ALA A 159 -9.29 -8.84 5.16
N LEU A 160 -10.42 -8.74 4.46
CA LEU A 160 -10.91 -7.48 3.90
C LEU A 160 -11.28 -6.47 5.00
N LYS A 161 -11.95 -6.91 6.08
CA LYS A 161 -12.25 -6.04 7.24
C LYS A 161 -10.99 -5.50 7.90
N THR A 162 -9.94 -6.33 7.98
CA THR A 162 -8.64 -5.92 8.53
C THR A 162 -7.97 -4.89 7.63
N LEU A 163 -7.99 -5.10 6.31
CA LEU A 163 -7.48 -4.15 5.34
C LEU A 163 -8.24 -2.83 5.37
N ASP A 164 -9.57 -2.85 5.50
CA ASP A 164 -10.40 -1.64 5.63
C ASP A 164 -10.05 -0.86 6.90
N LYS A 165 -9.73 -1.53 8.01
CA LYS A 165 -9.26 -0.89 9.25
C LYS A 165 -7.91 -0.22 9.05
N PHE A 166 -6.97 -0.92 8.41
CA PHE A 166 -5.66 -0.34 8.09
C PHE A 166 -5.77 0.83 7.11
N ALA A 167 -6.63 0.71 6.09
CA ALA A 167 -6.89 1.76 5.12
C ALA A 167 -7.34 3.06 5.80
N ARG A 168 -8.32 2.94 6.71
CA ARG A 168 -8.83 4.07 7.50
C ARG A 168 -7.79 4.64 8.46
N SER A 169 -7.07 3.79 9.18
CA SER A 169 -6.06 4.27 10.14
C SER A 169 -4.93 5.03 9.44
N ARG A 170 -4.50 4.57 8.27
CA ARG A 170 -3.43 5.19 7.48
C ARG A 170 -3.90 6.47 6.79
N SER A 171 -5.13 6.51 6.27
CA SER A 171 -5.67 7.73 5.68
C SER A 171 -5.73 8.87 6.69
N GLN A 172 -6.03 8.59 7.96
CA GLN A 172 -5.99 9.59 9.05
C GLN A 172 -4.59 10.12 9.36
N GLN A 173 -3.53 9.36 9.04
CA GLN A 173 -2.14 9.84 9.16
C GLN A 173 -1.75 10.71 7.97
N LEU A 174 -2.22 10.35 6.78
CA LEU A 174 -1.88 11.04 5.54
C LEU A 174 -2.72 12.30 5.30
N ASP A 175 -4.00 12.30 5.67
CA ASP A 175 -4.92 13.43 5.56
C ASP A 175 -5.53 13.83 6.93
N PRO A 176 -4.70 14.30 7.88
CA PRO A 176 -5.15 14.65 9.22
C PRO A 176 -6.07 15.88 9.26
N ALA A 177 -6.12 16.67 8.20
CA ALA A 177 -6.98 17.84 8.07
C ALA A 177 -8.27 17.53 7.27
N HIS A 178 -8.49 16.26 6.88
CA HIS A 178 -9.63 15.83 6.07
C HIS A 178 -9.87 16.70 4.84
N ARG A 179 -8.80 17.14 4.17
CA ARG A 179 -8.86 18.04 3.01
C ARG A 179 -9.26 17.27 1.75
N THR A 180 -9.14 15.95 1.78
CA THR A 180 -9.57 15.05 0.71
C THR A 180 -10.97 14.50 1.03
N GLN A 181 -11.95 15.36 1.25
CA GLN A 181 -13.34 14.90 1.37
C GLN A 181 -13.84 14.34 0.04
N GLY A 182 -14.41 13.14 0.13
CA GLY A 182 -14.81 12.26 -0.96
C GLY A 182 -14.32 10.86 -0.63
N CYS A 183 -15.12 10.08 0.12
CA CYS A 183 -14.76 8.71 0.43
C CYS A 183 -14.73 7.91 -0.89
N PRO A 184 -13.57 7.43 -1.38
CA PRO A 184 -13.54 6.63 -2.61
C PRO A 184 -14.27 5.29 -2.45
N PHE A 185 -14.56 4.89 -1.20
CA PHE A 185 -15.31 3.68 -0.85
C PHE A 185 -16.84 3.87 -0.83
N HIS A 186 -17.35 5.09 -1.02
CA HIS A 186 -18.78 5.36 -1.22
C HIS A 186 -18.97 6.06 -2.57
N GLN A 187 -18.76 5.33 -3.66
CA GLN A 187 -19.57 5.63 -4.85
C GLN A 187 -20.95 5.07 -4.57
N ASN A 188 -21.90 5.94 -4.24
CA ASN A 188 -23.32 5.60 -4.34
C ASN A 188 -23.53 5.05 -5.75
N LYS A 189 -23.88 3.76 -5.85
CA LYS A 189 -24.62 3.27 -7.01
C LYS A 189 -25.96 3.98 -6.98
N SER A 190 -26.02 5.14 -7.61
CA SER A 190 -27.30 5.71 -8.04
C SER A 190 -27.82 4.82 -9.16
N ILE A 191 -29.07 4.42 -8.97
CA ILE A 191 -29.90 3.46 -9.72
C ILE A 191 -29.88 3.74 -11.22
#